data_AF-A0A7Z9H7E9-F1
#
_entry.id   AF-A0A7Z9H7E9-F1
#
_cell.length_a   1.000
_cell.length_b   1.000
_cell.length_c   1.000
_cell.angle_alpha   90.00
_cell.angle_beta   90.00
_cell.angle_gamma   90.00
#
_symmetry.space_group_name_H-M   'P 1'
#
loop_
_entity.id
_entity.type
_entity.pdbx_description
1 polymer ?
#
loop_
_entity_poly.entity_id
_entity_poly.type
_entity_poly.pdbx_seq_one_letter_code
_entity_poly.pdbx_strand_id
1 'polypeptide(L)'
;MSALSVTSIGPALGPTVLCALLGAALHLVLSQKSGVVDRPFLRPIFLCTIFLAFTTSCALLVEREVALPVVGACTILILLSFLPALVQLLGDQEVRAPLLKSMGLRHRSPWGWRWRCRMVLGSEEACRGRLEKKTLALTARPIDAMLRLEVMELCLFLGELELALYHAHVLDEMLPTGDAHAHCLWRQAHILAERQLLLAEAQPVLNRLVTTYPEDSRSNHARRLIELFQSSSSDGTGNPG
;
A
#
# COMPACT_ATOMS: atom_id res chain seq x y z
N MET A 1 -13.40 -45.98 -24.72
CA MET A 1 -13.29 -46.09 -23.25
C MET A 1 -12.32 -47.22 -22.95
N SER A 2 -11.10 -46.90 -22.53
CA SER A 2 -10.14 -47.88 -22.04
C SER A 2 -9.01 -47.18 -21.26
N ALA A 3 -9.04 -47.41 -19.95
CA ALA A 3 -7.94 -47.31 -18.98
C ALA A 3 -7.10 -46.01 -18.97
N LEU A 4 -7.64 -44.97 -18.32
CA LEU A 4 -6.80 -44.01 -17.57
C LEU A 4 -6.09 -44.80 -16.48
N SER A 5 -4.89 -45.28 -16.79
CA SER A 5 -4.10 -46.11 -15.91
C SER A 5 -3.65 -45.30 -14.70
N VAL A 6 -4.01 -45.82 -13.53
CA VAL A 6 -3.58 -45.37 -12.19
C VAL A 6 -2.04 -45.28 -12.08
N THR A 7 -1.30 -45.89 -13.02
CA THR A 7 0.16 -45.86 -13.13
C THR A 7 0.74 -44.52 -13.64
N SER A 8 -0.02 -43.70 -14.37
CA SER A 8 0.46 -42.38 -14.85
C SER A 8 0.29 -41.24 -13.84
N ILE A 9 -0.54 -41.45 -12.82
CA ILE A 9 -0.88 -40.44 -11.81
C ILE A 9 0.22 -40.36 -10.74
N GLY A 10 0.74 -41.51 -10.30
CA GLY A 10 1.83 -41.63 -9.32
C GLY A 10 3.06 -40.76 -9.62
N PRO A 11 3.63 -40.79 -10.84
CA PRO A 11 4.79 -39.96 -11.19
C PRO A 11 4.44 -38.47 -11.39
N ALA A 12 3.21 -38.09 -11.66
CA ALA A 12 2.80 -36.68 -11.75
C ALA A 12 2.52 -36.05 -10.36
N LEU A 13 2.19 -36.87 -9.35
CA LEU A 13 1.91 -36.42 -7.98
C LEU A 13 3.13 -35.89 -7.24
N GLY A 14 4.33 -36.45 -7.47
CA GLY A 14 5.56 -35.99 -6.82
C GLY A 14 5.87 -34.51 -7.06
N PRO A 15 6.04 -34.04 -8.31
CA PRO A 15 6.35 -32.64 -8.59
C PRO A 15 5.20 -31.70 -8.20
N THR A 16 3.95 -32.12 -8.33
CA THR A 16 2.78 -31.31 -7.94
C THR A 16 2.69 -31.10 -6.43
N VAL A 17 2.94 -32.14 -5.63
CA VAL A 17 2.96 -32.03 -4.15
C VAL A 17 4.16 -31.19 -3.68
N LEU A 18 5.34 -31.36 -4.29
CA LEU A 18 6.50 -30.52 -3.98
C LEU A 18 6.24 -29.03 -4.29
N CYS A 19 5.61 -28.74 -5.42
CA CYS A 19 5.15 -27.38 -5.73
C CYS A 19 4.15 -26.83 -4.73
N ALA A 20 3.17 -27.65 -4.32
CA ALA A 20 2.17 -27.22 -3.36
C ALA A 20 2.77 -26.92 -1.98
N LEU A 21 3.72 -27.74 -1.53
CA LEU A 21 4.48 -27.52 -0.30
C LEU A 21 5.36 -26.27 -0.41
N LEU A 22 6.00 -26.05 -1.55
CA LEU A 22 6.80 -24.85 -1.80
C LEU A 22 5.93 -23.59 -1.80
N GLY A 23 4.76 -23.62 -2.45
CA GLY A 23 3.79 -22.53 -2.46
C GLY A 23 3.27 -22.19 -1.06
N ALA A 24 2.95 -23.21 -0.25
CA ALA A 24 2.54 -23.04 1.14
C ALA A 24 3.67 -22.51 2.05
N ALA A 25 4.90 -22.99 1.87
CA ALA A 25 6.07 -22.51 2.60
C ALA A 25 6.37 -21.04 2.26
N LEU A 26 6.29 -20.67 0.97
CA LEU A 26 6.47 -19.29 0.54
C LEU A 26 5.41 -18.37 1.17
N HIS A 27 4.15 -18.82 1.20
CA HIS A 27 3.06 -18.09 1.83
C HIS A 27 3.25 -17.92 3.35
N LEU A 28 3.75 -18.95 4.04
CA LEU A 28 4.09 -18.87 5.47
C LEU A 28 5.22 -17.86 5.74
N VAL A 29 6.26 -17.87 4.91
CA VAL A 29 7.37 -16.91 5.02
C VAL A 29 6.90 -15.47 4.78
N LEU A 30 6.04 -15.27 3.77
CA LEU A 30 5.47 -13.95 3.45
C LEU A 30 4.47 -13.46 4.51
N SER A 31 3.73 -14.36 5.16
CA SER A 31 2.79 -14.01 6.23
C SER A 31 3.45 -13.73 7.58
N GLN A 32 4.57 -14.39 7.91
CA GLN A 32 5.30 -14.14 9.16
C GLN A 32 6.22 -12.90 9.12
N LYS A 33 6.68 -12.48 7.94
CA LYS A 33 7.55 -11.29 7.78
C LYS A 33 6.99 -10.32 6.75
N SER A 34 5.93 -9.60 7.12
CA SER A 34 5.28 -8.58 6.27
C SER A 34 6.25 -7.53 5.70
N GLY A 35 7.29 -7.14 6.45
CA GLY A 35 8.30 -6.18 6.01
C GLY A 35 9.25 -6.65 4.89
N VAL A 36 9.16 -7.91 4.44
CA VAL A 36 9.91 -8.44 3.28
C VAL A 36 9.25 -8.03 1.97
N VAL A 37 7.92 -7.86 1.96
CA VAL A 37 7.12 -7.43 0.80
C VAL A 37 7.34 -5.95 0.49
N ASP A 38 7.66 -5.15 1.51
CA ASP A 38 7.90 -3.71 1.38
C ASP A 38 9.27 -3.36 0.76
N ARG A 39 10.19 -4.33 0.63
CA ARG A 39 11.51 -4.10 0.04
C ARG A 39 11.48 -4.29 -1.48
N PRO A 40 11.69 -3.23 -2.29
CA PRO A 40 11.53 -3.29 -3.74
C PRO A 40 12.50 -4.26 -4.43
N PHE A 41 13.63 -4.58 -3.79
CA PHE A 41 14.64 -5.50 -4.32
C PHE A 41 14.30 -6.99 -4.10
N LEU A 42 13.53 -7.33 -3.07
CA LEU A 42 13.21 -8.73 -2.75
C LEU A 42 12.04 -9.27 -3.56
N ARG A 43 11.07 -8.41 -3.88
CA ARG A 43 9.87 -8.73 -4.67
C ARG A 43 10.18 -9.40 -6.03
N PRO A 44 11.09 -8.90 -6.88
CA PRO A 44 11.42 -9.57 -8.14
C PRO A 44 12.14 -10.91 -7.92
N ILE A 45 12.92 -11.06 -6.86
CA ILE A 45 13.61 -12.32 -6.52
C ILE A 45 12.58 -13.41 -6.21
N PHE A 46 11.59 -13.10 -5.37
CA PHE A 46 10.52 -14.05 -5.03
C PHE A 46 9.64 -14.40 -6.24
N LEU A 47 9.29 -13.43 -7.08
CA LEU A 47 8.56 -13.69 -8.33
C LEU A 47 9.37 -14.59 -9.28
N CYS A 48 10.67 -14.33 -9.41
CA CYS A 48 11.56 -15.13 -10.23
C CYS A 48 11.63 -16.58 -9.72
N THR A 49 11.73 -16.78 -8.40
CA THR A 49 11.70 -18.13 -7.80
C THR A 49 10.38 -18.87 -8.02
N ILE A 50 9.22 -18.20 -7.92
CA ILE A 50 7.92 -18.81 -8.22
C ILE A 50 7.85 -19.21 -9.70
N PHE A 51 8.28 -18.31 -10.59
CA PHE A 51 8.25 -18.55 -12.03
C PHE A 51 9.16 -19.70 -12.44
N LEU A 52 10.39 -19.76 -11.90
CA LEU A 52 11.32 -20.87 -12.10
C LEU A 52 10.78 -22.20 -11.56
N ALA A 53 10.17 -22.20 -10.36
CA ALA A 53 9.58 -23.41 -9.79
C ALA A 53 8.39 -23.92 -10.61
N PHE A 54 7.58 -23.00 -11.15
CA PHE A 54 6.46 -23.35 -12.02
C PHE A 54 6.93 -23.90 -13.37
N THR A 55 7.87 -23.24 -14.05
CA THR A 55 8.35 -23.66 -15.36
C THR A 55 9.08 -24.99 -15.31
N THR A 56 9.92 -25.20 -14.30
CA THR A 56 10.61 -26.49 -14.08
C THR A 56 9.62 -27.62 -13.81
N SER A 57 8.56 -27.37 -13.05
CA SER A 57 7.54 -28.39 -12.75
C SER A 57 6.65 -28.71 -13.95
N CYS A 58 6.34 -27.71 -14.77
CA CYS A 58 5.68 -27.92 -16.06
C CYS A 58 6.57 -28.73 -17.02
N ALA A 59 7.87 -28.43 -17.09
CA ALA A 59 8.82 -29.18 -17.92
C ALA A 59 8.92 -30.66 -17.48
N LEU A 60 9.00 -30.91 -16.18
CA LEU A 60 9.03 -32.27 -15.62
C LEU A 60 7.72 -33.05 -15.88
N LEU A 61 6.57 -32.38 -15.94
CA LEU A 61 5.29 -33.01 -16.30
C LEU A 61 5.21 -33.38 -17.78
N VAL A 62 5.84 -32.60 -18.66
CA VAL A 62 5.90 -32.85 -20.11
C VAL A 62 6.89 -33.98 -20.44
N GLU A 63 8.05 -34.01 -19.77
CA GLU A 63 9.07 -35.07 -19.97
C GLU A 63 8.58 -36.46 -19.53
N ARG A 64 7.58 -36.55 -18.65
CA ARG A 64 7.07 -37.81 -18.12
C ARG A 64 5.99 -38.49 -18.99
N GLU A 65 5.81 -38.03 -20.23
CA GLU A 65 4.83 -38.58 -21.19
C GLU A 65 3.42 -38.74 -20.60
N VAL A 66 3.06 -37.85 -19.67
CA VAL A 66 1.77 -37.89 -18.99
C VAL A 66 0.68 -37.47 -19.97
N ALA A 67 -0.48 -38.13 -19.92
CA ALA A 67 -1.61 -37.79 -20.76
C ALA A 67 -1.96 -36.29 -20.62
N LEU A 68 -2.09 -35.60 -21.76
CA LEU A 68 -2.46 -34.18 -21.87
C LEU A 68 -3.52 -33.68 -20.87
N PRO A 69 -4.66 -34.39 -20.64
CA PRO A 69 -5.65 -33.93 -19.65
C PRO A 69 -5.14 -33.94 -18.21
N VAL A 70 -4.26 -34.89 -17.85
CA VAL A 70 -3.67 -34.98 -16.52
C VAL A 70 -2.61 -33.88 -16.32
N VAL A 71 -1.84 -33.56 -17.36
CA VAL A 71 -0.94 -32.39 -17.36
C VAL A 71 -1.73 -31.10 -17.16
N GLY A 72 -2.87 -30.93 -17.86
CA GLY A 72 -3.77 -29.80 -17.68
C GLY A 72 -4.29 -29.68 -16.24
N ALA A 73 -4.78 -30.78 -15.66
CA ALA A 73 -5.25 -30.76 -14.27
C ALA A 73 -4.12 -30.45 -13.26
N CYS A 74 -2.93 -31.01 -13.45
CA CYS A 74 -1.77 -30.79 -12.58
C CYS A 74 -1.26 -29.35 -12.65
N THR A 75 -1.18 -28.77 -13.85
CA THR A 75 -0.77 -27.37 -14.03
C THR A 75 -1.73 -26.38 -13.39
N ILE A 76 -3.05 -26.64 -13.47
CA ILE A 76 -4.07 -25.85 -12.77
C ILE A 76 -3.90 -25.96 -11.25
N LEU A 77 -3.66 -27.16 -10.72
CA LEU A 77 -3.42 -27.38 -9.29
C LEU A 77 -2.15 -26.68 -8.79
N ILE A 78 -1.06 -26.77 -9.55
CA ILE A 78 0.19 -26.06 -9.26
C ILE A 78 -0.07 -24.55 -9.24
N LEU A 79 -0.76 -24.02 -10.26
CA LEU A 79 -1.11 -22.59 -10.32
C LEU A 79 -1.95 -22.15 -9.12
N LEU A 80 -2.95 -22.96 -8.73
CA LEU A 80 -3.79 -22.70 -7.56
C LEU A 80 -2.98 -22.70 -6.25
N SER A 81 -1.95 -23.54 -6.14
CA SER A 81 -1.10 -23.59 -4.94
C SER A 81 -0.16 -22.39 -4.78
N PHE A 82 0.27 -21.79 -5.89
CA PHE A 82 1.05 -20.54 -5.89
C PHE A 82 0.18 -19.29 -5.84
N LEU A 83 -1.12 -19.41 -6.13
CA LEU A 83 -2.09 -18.32 -6.11
C LEU A 83 -2.05 -17.47 -4.81
N PRO A 84 -2.06 -18.03 -3.58
CA PRO A 84 -2.01 -17.22 -2.36
C PRO A 84 -0.69 -16.45 -2.20
N ALA A 85 0.45 -17.05 -2.56
CA ALA A 85 1.75 -16.38 -2.54
C ALA A 85 1.84 -15.30 -3.64
N LEU A 86 1.34 -15.58 -4.84
CA LEU A 86 1.20 -14.64 -5.94
C LEU A 86 0.28 -13.49 -5.56
N VAL A 87 -0.86 -13.73 -4.91
CA VAL A 87 -1.78 -12.67 -4.46
C VAL A 87 -1.16 -11.79 -3.37
N GLN A 88 -0.22 -12.31 -2.57
CA GLN A 88 0.54 -11.49 -1.61
C GLN A 88 1.69 -10.72 -2.28
N LEU A 89 2.41 -11.34 -3.24
CA LEU A 89 3.52 -10.72 -3.98
C LEU A 89 3.07 -9.73 -5.06
N LEU A 90 1.98 -10.02 -5.75
CA LEU A 90 1.23 -9.11 -6.64
C LEU A 90 0.20 -8.30 -5.84
N GLY A 91 0.12 -8.52 -4.53
CA GLY A 91 -0.76 -7.87 -3.57
C GLY A 91 -0.46 -6.40 -3.32
N ASP A 92 0.01 -5.71 -4.35
CA ASP A 92 -0.16 -4.29 -4.50
C ASP A 92 -0.84 -3.99 -5.85
N GLN A 93 -2.06 -3.45 -5.75
CA GLN A 93 -2.89 -2.79 -6.76
C GLN A 93 -3.82 -3.58 -7.71
N GLU A 94 -3.42 -4.54 -8.54
CA GLU A 94 -4.27 -4.87 -9.71
C GLU A 94 -5.34 -5.95 -9.51
N VAL A 95 -5.10 -6.98 -8.70
CA VAL A 95 -6.05 -8.11 -8.53
C VAL A 95 -7.09 -7.85 -7.42
N ARG A 96 -6.77 -6.99 -6.45
CA ARG A 96 -7.70 -6.60 -5.37
C ARG A 96 -8.83 -5.69 -5.86
N ALA A 97 -8.59 -4.91 -6.92
CA ALA A 97 -9.54 -3.91 -7.42
C ALA A 97 -10.88 -4.50 -7.93
N PRO A 98 -10.94 -5.58 -8.73
CA PRO A 98 -12.21 -6.12 -9.21
C PRO A 98 -13.00 -6.89 -8.14
N LEU A 99 -12.31 -7.53 -7.19
CA LEU A 99 -12.94 -8.36 -6.14
C LEU A 99 -13.49 -7.50 -4.97
N LEU A 100 -12.87 -6.35 -4.68
CA LEU A 100 -13.42 -5.34 -3.77
C LEU A 100 -14.56 -4.52 -4.42
N LYS A 101 -14.58 -4.40 -5.75
CA LYS A 101 -15.63 -3.72 -6.51
C LYS A 101 -16.98 -4.47 -6.45
N SER A 102 -16.98 -5.79 -6.34
CA SER A 102 -18.21 -6.60 -6.19
C SER A 102 -18.75 -6.61 -4.76
N MET A 103 -17.93 -6.30 -3.75
CA MET A 103 -18.33 -6.31 -2.33
C MET A 103 -18.79 -4.96 -1.78
N GLY A 104 -18.93 -3.91 -2.61
CA GLY A 104 -19.40 -2.58 -2.18
C GLY A 104 -18.46 -1.81 -1.26
N LEU A 105 -17.35 -2.42 -0.83
CA LEU A 105 -16.32 -1.83 -0.02
C LEU A 105 -15.36 -1.03 -0.90
N ARG A 106 -15.68 0.25 -1.13
CA ARG A 106 -14.74 1.24 -1.70
C ARG A 106 -13.59 1.51 -0.71
N HIS A 107 -12.72 0.53 -0.48
CA HIS A 107 -11.45 0.80 0.17
C HIS A 107 -10.55 1.55 -0.80
N ARG A 108 -10.49 2.86 -0.56
CA ARG A 108 -9.49 3.81 -1.07
C ARG A 108 -8.11 3.26 -0.72
N SER A 109 -7.46 2.60 -1.69
CA SER A 109 -6.15 2.03 -1.46
C SER A 109 -5.09 3.13 -1.29
N PRO A 110 -4.07 2.91 -0.44
CA PRO A 110 -2.95 3.82 -0.24
C PRO A 110 -2.18 4.15 -1.55
N TRP A 111 -2.22 3.23 -2.51
CA TRP A 111 -1.56 3.42 -3.79
C TRP A 111 -2.44 4.06 -4.86
N GLY A 112 -3.75 3.87 -4.79
CA GLY A 112 -4.69 4.49 -5.71
C GLY A 112 -4.72 6.00 -5.54
N TRP A 113 -4.54 6.50 -4.31
CA TRP A 113 -4.36 7.94 -4.08
C TRP A 113 -2.96 8.40 -4.50
N ARG A 114 -1.87 7.67 -4.19
CA ARG A 114 -0.51 8.06 -4.63
C ARG A 114 -0.38 8.12 -6.15
N TRP A 115 -1.09 7.26 -6.86
CA TRP A 115 -1.10 7.22 -8.32
C TRP A 115 -2.03 8.30 -8.93
N ARG A 116 -3.18 8.61 -8.31
CA ARG A 116 -4.08 9.68 -8.77
C ARG A 116 -3.59 11.08 -8.40
N CYS A 117 -3.01 11.23 -7.22
CA CYS A 117 -2.31 12.42 -6.75
C CYS A 117 -0.86 12.45 -7.22
N ARG A 118 -0.45 11.56 -8.14
CA ARG A 118 0.83 11.68 -8.82
C ARG A 118 0.74 12.95 -9.66
N MET A 119 1.14 14.05 -9.03
CA MET A 119 1.37 15.32 -9.66
C MET A 119 2.37 15.02 -10.78
N VAL A 120 1.89 14.96 -12.02
CA VAL A 120 2.77 15.23 -13.14
C VAL A 120 3.15 16.69 -12.92
N LEU A 121 4.30 16.86 -12.26
CA LEU A 121 4.98 18.11 -11.96
C LEU A 121 5.12 18.85 -13.29
N GLY A 122 4.12 19.67 -13.58
CA GLY A 122 4.16 20.61 -14.70
C GLY A 122 4.80 21.90 -14.21
N SER A 123 4.84 22.90 -15.08
CA SER A 123 5.12 24.28 -14.65
C SER A 123 4.17 24.69 -13.51
N GLU A 124 4.62 25.61 -12.67
CA GLU A 124 3.81 26.17 -11.56
C GLU A 124 2.48 26.72 -12.08
N GLU A 125 2.50 27.38 -13.24
CA GLU A 125 1.32 27.90 -13.94
C GLU A 125 0.30 26.80 -14.29
N ALA A 126 0.78 25.64 -14.76
CA ALA A 126 -0.09 24.51 -15.06
C ALA A 126 -0.72 23.91 -13.79
N CYS A 127 -0.04 24.03 -12.64
CA CYS A 127 -0.58 23.60 -11.35
C CYS A 127 -1.62 24.60 -10.83
N ARG A 128 -1.40 25.91 -10.96
CA ARG A 128 -2.40 26.95 -10.64
C ARG A 128 -3.67 26.80 -11.46
N GLY A 129 -3.54 26.62 -12.79
CA GLY A 129 -4.71 26.40 -13.66
C GLY A 129 -5.46 25.10 -13.35
N ARG A 130 -4.79 24.07 -12.80
CA ARG A 130 -5.44 22.86 -12.28
C ARG A 130 -6.14 23.13 -10.95
N LEU A 131 -5.51 23.88 -10.04
CA LEU A 131 -6.08 24.26 -8.76
C LEU A 131 -7.41 25.01 -8.97
N GLU A 132 -7.44 26.02 -9.83
CA GLU A 132 -8.65 26.80 -10.15
C GLU A 132 -9.79 25.90 -10.69
N LYS A 133 -9.48 24.98 -11.60
CA LYS A 133 -10.49 24.04 -12.11
C LYS A 133 -11.02 23.12 -11.02
N LYS A 134 -10.15 22.69 -10.10
CA LYS A 134 -10.50 21.77 -9.02
C LYS A 134 -11.27 22.47 -7.91
N THR A 135 -10.95 23.72 -7.58
CA THR A 135 -11.71 24.53 -6.63
C THR A 135 -13.10 24.84 -7.17
N LEU A 136 -13.23 25.16 -8.47
CA LEU A 136 -14.55 25.29 -9.13
C LEU A 136 -15.35 23.97 -9.12
N ALA A 137 -14.70 22.82 -9.29
CA ALA A 137 -15.37 21.54 -9.15
C ALA A 137 -15.80 21.26 -7.69
N LEU A 138 -15.03 21.76 -6.72
CA LEU A 138 -15.30 21.60 -5.30
C LEU A 138 -16.51 22.43 -4.86
N THR A 139 -16.74 23.61 -5.46
CA THR A 139 -17.97 24.39 -5.19
C THR A 139 -19.22 23.64 -5.62
N ALA A 140 -19.14 22.90 -6.74
CA ALA A 140 -20.23 22.03 -7.19
C ALA A 140 -20.37 20.74 -6.36
N ARG A 141 -19.29 20.26 -5.73
CA ARG A 141 -19.25 19.00 -4.96
C ARG A 141 -18.43 19.14 -3.67
N PRO A 142 -18.96 19.84 -2.64
CA PRO A 142 -18.18 20.18 -1.45
C PRO A 142 -17.80 18.97 -0.58
N ILE A 143 -18.60 17.89 -0.66
CA ILE A 143 -18.45 16.66 0.14
C ILE A 143 -17.51 15.65 -0.55
N ASP A 144 -16.99 15.95 -1.75
CA ASP A 144 -16.06 15.06 -2.42
C ASP A 144 -14.67 15.10 -1.77
N ALA A 145 -14.44 14.18 -0.83
CA ALA A 145 -13.19 14.07 -0.10
C ALA A 145 -11.98 13.79 -1.02
N MET A 146 -12.17 13.12 -2.17
CA MET A 146 -11.05 12.86 -3.09
C MET A 146 -10.64 14.14 -3.80
N LEU A 147 -11.62 14.90 -4.28
CA LEU A 147 -11.38 16.19 -4.92
C LEU A 147 -10.70 17.18 -3.96
N ARG A 148 -11.15 17.20 -2.70
CA ARG A 148 -10.57 18.04 -1.65
C ARG A 148 -9.12 17.65 -1.32
N LEU A 149 -8.80 16.36 -1.32
CA LEU A 149 -7.44 15.87 -1.10
C LEU A 149 -6.50 16.26 -2.25
N GLU A 150 -6.98 16.24 -3.50
CA GLU A 150 -6.21 16.75 -4.64
C GLU A 150 -5.95 18.26 -4.54
N VAL A 151 -6.94 19.04 -4.12
CA VAL A 151 -6.79 20.48 -3.87
C VAL A 151 -5.75 20.74 -2.77
N MET A 152 -5.82 20.00 -1.65
CA MET A 152 -4.85 20.09 -0.56
C MET A 152 -3.41 19.86 -1.05
N GLU A 153 -3.16 18.80 -1.84
CA GLU A 153 -1.83 18.53 -2.38
C GLU A 153 -1.38 19.60 -3.40
N LEU A 154 -2.30 20.18 -4.18
CA LEU A 154 -1.99 21.29 -5.10
C LEU A 154 -1.57 22.55 -4.34
N CYS A 155 -2.30 22.91 -3.28
CA CYS A 155 -1.91 24.00 -2.40
C CYS A 155 -0.54 23.75 -1.74
N LEU A 156 -0.28 22.52 -1.27
CA LEU A 156 1.02 22.13 -0.73
C LEU A 156 2.16 22.29 -1.73
N PHE A 157 1.93 21.91 -2.99
CA PHE A 157 2.92 22.06 -4.06
C PHE A 157 3.18 23.52 -4.41
N LEU A 158 2.14 24.35 -4.46
CA LEU A 158 2.23 25.78 -4.73
C LEU A 158 2.73 26.60 -3.53
N GLY A 159 2.90 25.98 -2.35
CA GLY A 159 3.35 26.66 -1.14
C GLY A 159 2.25 27.41 -0.39
N GLU A 160 0.98 27.23 -0.75
CA GLU A 160 -0.19 27.81 -0.08
C GLU A 160 -0.53 27.02 1.19
N LEU A 161 0.30 27.17 2.22
CA LEU A 161 0.24 26.36 3.44
C LEU A 161 -1.07 26.51 4.22
N GLU A 162 -1.63 27.72 4.29
CA GLU A 162 -2.88 27.99 5.03
C GLU A 162 -4.09 27.31 4.36
N LEU A 163 -4.19 27.39 3.04
CA LEU A 163 -5.23 26.72 2.28
C LEU A 163 -5.09 25.20 2.35
N ALA A 164 -3.86 24.69 2.29
CA ALA A 164 -3.59 23.28 2.51
C ALA A 164 -4.04 22.82 3.91
N LEU A 165 -3.74 23.59 4.96
CA LEU A 165 -4.19 23.30 6.33
C LEU A 165 -5.72 23.29 6.43
N TYR A 166 -6.39 24.29 5.86
CA TYR A 166 -7.85 24.35 5.82
C TYR A 166 -8.45 23.08 5.20
N HIS A 167 -7.94 22.66 4.03
CA HIS A 167 -8.42 21.45 3.38
C HIS A 167 -8.08 20.19 4.17
N ALA A 168 -6.91 20.13 4.83
CA ALA A 168 -6.54 19.01 5.70
C ALA A 168 -7.48 18.86 6.90
N HIS A 169 -7.85 19.96 7.56
CA HIS A 169 -8.81 19.96 8.66
C HIS A 169 -10.19 19.46 8.23
N VAL A 170 -10.70 19.93 7.09
CA VAL A 170 -12.00 19.47 6.60
C VAL A 170 -11.94 17.98 6.21
N LEU A 171 -10.80 17.52 5.67
CA LEU A 171 -10.61 16.11 5.35
C LEU A 171 -10.52 15.22 6.60
N ASP A 172 -9.95 15.72 7.69
CA ASP A 172 -9.89 15.03 8.98
C ASP A 172 -11.29 14.62 9.47
N GLU A 173 -12.27 15.52 9.33
CA GLU A 173 -13.66 15.26 9.72
C GLU A 173 -14.41 14.37 8.73
N MET A 174 -14.05 14.43 7.45
CA MET A 174 -14.77 13.73 6.39
C MET A 174 -14.26 12.31 6.11
N LEU A 175 -12.98 12.05 6.38
CA LEU A 175 -12.34 10.79 6.03
C LEU A 175 -12.52 9.75 7.14
N PRO A 176 -12.94 8.52 6.82
CA PRO A 176 -12.87 7.43 7.80
C PRO A 176 -11.41 7.10 8.11
N THR A 177 -11.18 6.46 9.26
CA THR A 177 -9.86 5.96 9.66
C THR A 177 -9.27 5.05 8.57
N GLY A 178 -8.02 5.32 8.21
CA GLY A 178 -7.28 4.65 7.14
C GLY A 178 -6.17 5.53 6.59
N ASP A 179 -5.50 5.09 5.52
CA ASP A 179 -4.26 5.73 5.05
C ASP A 179 -4.41 7.18 4.59
N ALA A 180 -5.56 7.50 3.99
CA ALA A 180 -5.87 8.86 3.55
C ALA A 180 -6.06 9.80 4.74
N HIS A 181 -6.74 9.33 5.79
CA HIS A 181 -6.89 10.08 7.03
C HIS A 181 -5.53 10.24 7.73
N ALA A 182 -4.73 9.17 7.84
CA ALA A 182 -3.36 9.25 8.35
C ALA A 182 -2.48 10.21 7.53
N HIS A 183 -2.71 10.32 6.22
CA HIS A 183 -2.00 11.26 5.35
C HIS A 183 -2.38 12.71 5.65
N CYS A 184 -3.67 12.99 5.81
CA CYS A 184 -4.15 14.32 6.21
C CYS A 184 -3.57 14.74 7.57
N LEU A 185 -3.62 13.87 8.57
CA LEU A 185 -3.02 14.11 9.90
C LEU A 185 -1.52 14.40 9.80
N TRP A 186 -0.80 13.58 9.02
CA TRP A 186 0.62 13.76 8.81
C TRP A 186 0.95 15.08 8.10
N ARG A 187 0.20 15.44 7.05
CA ARG A 187 0.39 16.72 6.34
C ARG A 187 0.12 17.91 7.24
N GLN A 188 -0.96 17.87 8.02
CA GLN A 188 -1.27 18.92 8.98
C GLN A 188 -0.14 19.08 10.01
N ALA A 189 0.28 17.98 10.63
CA ALA A 189 1.39 18.00 11.59
C ALA A 189 2.70 18.51 10.99
N HIS A 190 3.04 18.08 9.76
CA HIS A 190 4.25 18.52 9.07
C HIS A 190 4.21 19.99 8.70
N ILE A 191 3.07 20.53 8.24
CA ILE A 191 2.94 21.97 7.96
C ILE A 191 3.15 22.76 9.25
N LEU A 192 2.46 22.39 10.34
CA LEU A 192 2.56 23.09 11.62
C LEU A 192 3.97 22.99 12.22
N ALA A 193 4.53 21.78 12.32
CA ALA A 193 5.81 21.54 12.98
C ALA A 193 7.01 22.01 12.17
N GLU A 194 7.09 21.64 10.89
CA GLU A 194 8.32 21.81 10.10
C GLU A 194 8.26 23.03 9.17
N ARG A 195 7.07 23.49 8.76
CA ARG A 195 6.94 24.64 7.84
C ARG A 195 6.64 25.95 8.54
N GLN A 196 5.76 25.93 9.54
CA GLN A 196 5.34 27.12 10.30
C GLN A 196 6.03 27.23 11.68
N LEU A 197 6.73 26.19 12.13
CA LEU A 197 7.40 26.13 13.44
C LEU A 197 6.43 26.33 14.63
N LEU A 198 5.14 26.02 14.43
CA LEU A 198 4.08 26.06 15.44
C LEU A 198 3.99 24.70 16.15
N LEU A 199 5.02 24.41 16.93
CA LEU A 199 5.22 23.09 17.54
C LEU A 199 4.11 22.73 18.55
N ALA A 200 3.63 23.72 19.30
CA ALA A 200 2.55 23.55 20.28
C ALA A 200 1.23 23.14 19.60
N GLU A 201 0.95 23.68 18.42
CA GLU A 201 -0.26 23.35 17.65
C GLU A 201 -0.13 22.00 16.93
N ALA A 202 1.09 21.62 16.54
CA ALA A 202 1.37 20.33 15.92
C ALA A 202 1.22 19.17 16.91
N GLN A 203 1.57 19.37 18.19
CA GLN A 203 1.58 18.33 19.21
C GLN A 203 0.27 17.52 19.34
N PRO A 204 -0.93 18.11 19.46
CA PRO A 204 -2.17 17.34 19.53
C PRO A 204 -2.41 16.49 18.27
N VAL A 205 -2.04 16.99 17.09
CA VAL A 205 -2.18 16.28 15.82
C VAL A 205 -1.21 15.10 15.74
N LEU A 206 0.04 15.31 16.15
CA LEU A 206 1.08 14.28 16.21
C LEU A 206 0.70 13.17 17.19
N ASN A 207 0.21 13.52 18.38
CA ASN A 207 -0.28 12.55 19.36
C ASN A 207 -1.42 11.73 18.78
N ARG A 208 -2.39 12.37 18.12
CA ARG A 208 -3.54 11.70 17.51
C ARG A 208 -3.11 10.75 16.38
N LEU A 209 -2.09 11.13 15.58
CA LEU A 209 -1.52 10.26 14.56
C LEU A 209 -0.91 9.00 15.18
N VAL A 210 -0.11 9.17 16.24
CA VAL A 210 0.56 8.07 16.95
C VAL A 210 -0.43 7.13 17.61
N THR A 211 -1.50 7.66 18.23
CA THR A 211 -2.52 6.84 18.91
C THR A 211 -3.40 6.10 17.91
N THR A 212 -3.74 6.73 16.78
CA THR A 212 -4.67 6.15 15.80
C THR A 212 -3.97 5.16 14.86
N TYR A 213 -2.68 5.38 14.57
CA TYR A 213 -1.91 4.58 13.61
C TYR A 213 -0.53 4.17 14.15
N PRO A 214 -0.44 3.36 15.22
CA PRO A 214 0.81 3.11 15.93
C PRO A 214 1.90 2.42 15.08
N GLU A 215 1.51 1.60 14.12
CA GLU A 215 2.40 0.82 13.24
C GLU A 215 2.82 1.58 11.96
N ASP A 216 2.29 2.78 11.72
CA ASP A 216 2.61 3.55 10.54
C ASP A 216 4.02 4.18 10.65
N SER A 217 4.78 4.11 9.56
CA SER A 217 6.07 4.80 9.42
C SER A 217 6.01 6.30 9.77
N ARG A 218 4.89 6.97 9.47
CA ARG A 218 4.66 8.39 9.78
C ARG A 218 4.54 8.62 11.29
N SER A 219 3.97 7.66 12.01
CA SER A 219 3.87 7.69 13.47
C SER A 219 5.22 7.52 14.13
N ASN A 220 6.13 6.72 13.55
CA ASN A 220 7.51 6.64 14.02
C ASN A 220 8.24 7.99 13.91
N HIS A 221 8.05 8.72 12.81
CA HIS A 221 8.62 10.06 12.66
C HIS A 221 7.95 11.07 13.59
N ALA A 222 6.63 10.99 13.75
CA ALA A 222 5.89 11.83 14.69
C ALA A 222 6.37 11.66 16.14
N ARG A 223 6.65 10.43 16.58
CA ARG A 223 7.26 10.16 17.91
C ARG A 223 8.59 10.88 18.08
N ARG A 224 9.48 10.80 17.08
CA ARG A 224 10.77 11.52 17.12
C ARG A 224 10.60 13.02 17.21
N LEU A 225 9.65 13.59 16.45
CA LEU A 225 9.36 15.02 16.52
C LEU A 225 8.86 15.42 17.93
N ILE A 226 7.94 14.63 18.51
CA ILE A 226 7.46 14.85 19.87
C ILE A 226 8.60 14.78 20.90
N GLU A 227 9.47 13.78 20.79
CA GLU A 227 10.64 13.62 21.68
C GLU A 227 11.59 14.83 21.59
N LEU A 228 11.88 15.30 20.37
CA LEU A 228 12.68 16.51 20.14
C LEU A 228 12.06 17.74 20.82
N PHE A 229 10.73 17.89 20.77
CA PHE A 229 10.03 19.00 21.43
C PHE A 229 10.08 18.90 22.96
N GLN A 230 9.96 17.69 23.50
CA GLN A 230 10.07 17.48 24.94
C GLN A 230 11.48 17.82 25.43
N SER A 231 12.53 17.39 24.70
CA SER A 231 13.91 17.72 25.05
C SER A 231 14.25 19.20 24.95
N SER A 232 13.72 19.92 23.94
CA SER A 232 13.98 21.35 23.79
C SER A 232 13.25 22.20 24.85
N SER A 233 12.08 21.72 25.33
CA SER A 233 11.36 22.38 26.42
C SER A 233 12.03 22.19 27.79
N SER A 234 12.72 21.06 28.03
CA SER A 234 13.39 20.79 29.30
C SER A 234 14.70 21.57 29.49
N ASP A 235 15.40 21.89 28.41
CA ASP A 235 16.65 22.67 28.46
C ASP A 235 16.42 24.17 28.77
N GLY A 236 15.19 24.65 28.63
CA GLY A 236 14.79 26.03 29.00
C GLY A 236 14.56 26.25 30.49
N THR A 237 14.57 25.19 31.30
CA THR A 237 14.43 25.23 32.78
C THR A 237 15.75 24.98 33.51
N GLY A 238 16.88 25.36 32.88
CA GLY A 238 18.18 25.46 33.52
C GLY A 238 18.24 26.62 34.50
N ASN A 239 18.06 26.30 35.78
CA ASN A 239 18.18 27.16 36.94
C ASN A 239 19.44 28.06 36.92
N PRO A 240 19.35 29.39 37.09
CA PRO A 240 20.48 30.19 37.53
C PRO A 240 20.63 29.99 39.04
N GLY A 241 21.44 29.01 39.43
CA GLY A 241 21.88 28.78 40.79
C GLY A 241 23.38 28.95 40.89
#